data_AF-A0A328RLY5-F1
#
_entry.id   AF-A0A328RLY5-F1
#
_cell.length_a   1.000
_cell.length_b   1.000
_cell.length_c   1.000
_cell.angle_alpha   90.00
_cell.angle_beta   90.00
_cell.angle_gamma   90.00
#
_symmetry.space_group_name_H-M   'P 1'
#
loop_
_entity.id
_entity.type
_entity.pdbx_description
1 polymer ?
#
loop_
_entity_poly.entity_id
_entity_poly.type
_entity_poly.pdbx_seq_one_letter_code
_entity_poly.pdbx_strand_id
1 'polypeptide(L)' 'MAKKKSNKKSSSNKGYGKWNVARRNNSEKDLKKITKKKWPLINSYDLYTLFQYGYKTESLAKTFKVKTSQILNKLRTF' A
#
# COMPACT_ATOMS: atom_id res chain seq x y z
N MET A 1 54.81 12.36 -11.87
CA MET A 1 53.53 12.89 -11.35
C MET A 1 52.73 11.74 -10.72
N ALA A 2 52.65 11.67 -9.39
CA ALA A 2 51.95 10.59 -8.69
C ALA A 2 50.49 10.99 -8.38
N LYS A 3 49.52 10.19 -8.82
CA LYS A 3 48.08 10.40 -8.57
C LYS A 3 47.73 10.04 -7.11
N LYS A 4 47.33 11.03 -6.31
CA LYS A 4 46.77 10.81 -4.96
C LYS A 4 45.37 10.18 -5.06
N LYS A 5 45.22 8.93 -4.62
CA LYS A 5 43.90 8.28 -4.43
C LYS A 5 43.20 8.90 -3.22
N SER A 6 42.00 9.46 -3.42
CA SER A 6 41.14 9.97 -2.35
C SER A 6 40.38 8.81 -1.69
N ASN A 7 40.76 8.46 -0.47
CA ASN A 7 39.99 7.55 0.38
C ASN A 7 38.73 8.26 0.87
N LYS A 8 37.61 8.14 0.15
CA LYS A 8 36.28 8.50 0.65
C LYS A 8 35.88 7.51 1.75
N LYS A 9 36.00 7.92 3.01
CA LYS A 9 35.38 7.22 4.15
C LYS A 9 33.86 7.25 3.97
N SER A 10 33.30 6.12 3.53
CA SER A 10 31.86 5.84 3.58
C SER A 10 31.48 5.65 5.05
N SER A 11 30.92 6.69 5.68
CA SER A 11 30.33 6.56 7.01
C SER A 11 29.02 5.80 6.89
N SER A 12 29.06 4.51 7.24
CA SER A 12 27.91 3.62 7.33
C SER A 12 27.07 3.96 8.57
N ASN A 13 26.32 5.07 8.54
CA ASN A 13 25.29 5.35 9.53
C ASN A 13 23.90 5.26 8.89
N LYS A 14 23.55 4.05 8.43
CA LYS A 14 22.15 3.67 8.18
C LYS A 14 21.64 2.92 9.40
N GLY A 15 21.48 3.64 10.51
CA GLY A 15 20.80 3.11 11.69
C GLY A 15 19.33 2.86 11.37
N TYR A 16 18.77 1.79 11.94
CA TYR A 16 17.35 1.40 11.88
C TYR A 16 16.42 2.38 12.64
N GLY A 17 16.71 3.68 12.61
CA GLY A 17 16.06 4.70 13.42
C GLY A 17 15.12 5.57 12.60
N LYS A 18 13.82 5.49 12.89
CA LYS A 18 12.77 6.50 12.63
C LYS A 18 12.42 6.82 11.16
N TRP A 19 13.36 6.78 10.22
CA TRP A 19 13.10 7.04 8.79
C TRP A 19 12.34 5.91 8.08
N ASN A 20 12.38 4.70 8.64
CA ASN A 20 11.68 3.55 8.07
C ASN A 20 10.20 3.45 8.49
N VAL A 21 9.76 4.32 9.41
CA VAL A 21 8.34 4.50 9.74
C VAL A 21 7.77 5.61 8.88
N ALA A 22 8.02 5.55 7.56
CA ALA A 22 7.14 6.24 6.64
C ALA A 22 5.75 5.64 6.89
N ARG A 23 4.89 6.35 7.63
CA ARG A 23 3.44 6.06 7.62
C ARG A 23 3.10 5.95 6.15
N ARG A 24 2.77 4.74 5.70
CA ARG A 24 2.33 4.50 4.32
C ARG A 24 0.99 5.23 4.19
N ASN A 25 1.05 6.53 3.95
CA ASN A 25 -0.05 7.26 3.39
C ASN A 25 -0.18 6.67 2.00
N ASN A 26 -1.05 5.67 1.84
CA ASN A 26 -1.37 5.12 0.54
C ASN A 26 -1.73 6.32 -0.34
N SER A 27 -0.96 6.52 -1.40
CA SER A 27 -1.19 7.62 -2.31
C SER A 27 -2.53 7.39 -3.01
N GLU A 28 -3.19 8.45 -3.46
CA GLU A 28 -4.39 8.32 -4.30
C GLU A 28 -4.13 7.40 -5.51
N LYS A 29 -2.89 7.37 -6.00
CA LYS A 29 -2.42 6.45 -7.05
C LYS A 29 -2.56 4.99 -6.64
N ASP A 30 -2.28 4.64 -5.39
CA ASP A 30 -2.36 3.26 -4.89
C ASP A 30 -3.81 2.83 -4.71
N LEU A 31 -4.69 3.72 -4.22
CA LEU A 31 -6.13 3.47 -4.17
C LEU A 31 -6.70 3.21 -5.58
N LYS A 32 -6.30 4.03 -6.57
CA LYS A 32 -6.67 3.83 -7.98
C LYS A 32 -6.15 2.52 -8.57
N LYS A 33 -4.98 2.04 -8.13
CA LYS A 33 -4.50 0.71 -8.55
C LYS A 33 -5.39 -0.38 -7.98
N ILE A 34 -5.79 -0.28 -6.71
CA ILE A 34 -6.65 -1.28 -6.06
C ILE A 34 -8.02 -1.33 -6.74
N THR A 35 -8.66 -0.19 -7.02
CA THR A 35 -9.98 -0.15 -7.66
C THR A 35 -9.99 -0.69 -9.09
N LYS A 36 -8.84 -0.71 -9.76
CA LYS A 36 -8.68 -1.30 -11.10
C LYS A 36 -8.40 -2.82 -11.09
N LYS A 37 -8.11 -3.42 -9.93
CA LYS A 37 -7.88 -4.86 -9.82
C LYS A 37 -9.17 -5.65 -10.08
N LYS A 38 -9.02 -6.86 -10.62
CA LYS A 38 -10.12 -7.83 -10.70
C LYS A 38 -10.40 -8.40 -9.31
N TRP A 39 -11.67 -8.67 -8.99
CA TRP A 39 -12.12 -9.24 -7.71
C TRP A 39 -11.28 -10.41 -7.14
N PRO A 40 -10.90 -11.45 -7.93
CA PRO A 40 -10.10 -12.56 -7.41
C PRO A 40 -8.70 -12.14 -6.93
N LEU A 41 -8.16 -11.02 -7.43
CA LEU A 41 -6.82 -10.53 -7.10
C LEU A 41 -6.81 -9.51 -5.95
N ILE A 42 -7.98 -9.21 -5.38
CA ILE A 42 -8.12 -8.23 -4.31
C ILE A 42 -7.98 -8.95 -2.97
N ASN A 43 -7.01 -8.54 -2.17
CA ASN A 43 -6.87 -9.11 -0.83
C ASN A 43 -7.77 -8.40 0.18
N SER A 44 -8.00 -9.00 1.34
CA SER A 44 -8.77 -8.36 2.42
C SER A 44 -8.15 -7.03 2.85
N TYR A 45 -6.82 -6.93 2.80
CA TYR A 45 -6.08 -5.70 3.14
C TYR A 45 -6.30 -4.56 2.13
N ASP A 46 -6.45 -4.90 0.85
CA ASP A 46 -6.78 -3.94 -0.20
C ASP A 46 -8.18 -3.32 0.05
N LEU A 47 -9.16 -4.16 0.41
CA LEU A 47 -10.51 -3.70 0.76
C LEU A 47 -10.53 -2.89 2.05
N TYR A 48 -9.81 -3.32 3.07
CA TYR A 48 -9.68 -2.60 4.33
C TYR A 48 -9.05 -1.23 4.12
N THR A 49 -8.02 -1.16 3.28
CA THR A 49 -7.38 0.11 2.88
C THR A 49 -8.39 1.05 2.23
N LEU A 50 -9.17 0.58 1.26
CA LEU A 50 -10.20 1.41 0.62
C LEU A 50 -11.24 1.88 1.64
N PHE A 51 -11.64 1.04 2.59
CA PHE A 51 -12.59 1.40 3.63
C PHE A 51 -12.04 2.47 4.59
N GLN A 52 -10.79 2.35 5.03
CA GLN A 52 -10.12 3.40 5.83
C GLN A 52 -10.09 4.75 5.12
N TYR A 53 -9.98 4.75 3.80
CA TYR A 53 -9.99 5.96 2.96
C TYR A 53 -11.40 6.45 2.60
N GLY A 54 -12.45 5.92 3.23
CA GLY A 54 -13.82 6.43 3.11
C GLY A 54 -14.65 5.80 1.99
N TYR A 55 -14.16 4.76 1.30
CA TYR A 55 -14.98 4.06 0.31
C TYR A 55 -16.09 3.25 0.98
N LYS A 56 -17.33 3.46 0.54
CA LYS A 56 -18.50 2.71 1.01
C LYS A 56 -18.52 1.30 0.42
N THR A 57 -19.01 0.34 1.19
CA THR A 57 -19.15 -1.07 0.77
C THR A 57 -20.03 -1.22 -0.48
N GLU A 58 -21.08 -0.42 -0.61
CA GLU A 58 -21.94 -0.36 -1.80
C GLU A 58 -21.21 0.11 -3.05
N SER A 59 -20.37 1.14 -2.91
CA SER A 59 -19.54 1.64 -4.00
C SER A 59 -18.53 0.59 -4.45
N LEU A 60 -17.88 -0.09 -3.50
CA LEU A 60 -16.95 -1.17 -3.78
C LEU A 60 -17.62 -2.37 -4.46
N ALA A 61 -18.83 -2.72 -4.03
CA ALA A 61 -19.64 -3.76 -4.66
C ALA A 61 -19.94 -3.43 -6.13
N LYS A 62 -20.29 -2.18 -6.44
CA LYS A 62 -20.48 -1.70 -7.83
C LYS A 62 -19.17 -1.74 -8.63
N THR A 63 -18.07 -1.26 -8.06
CA THR A 63 -16.75 -1.23 -8.74
C THR A 63 -16.28 -2.63 -9.12
N PHE A 64 -16.41 -3.60 -8.22
CA PHE A 64 -15.94 -4.96 -8.44
C PHE A 64 -17.00 -5.90 -9.03
N LYS A 65 -18.22 -5.41 -9.28
CA LYS A 65 -19.36 -6.18 -9.80
C LYS A 65 -19.67 -7.42 -8.95
N VAL A 66 -19.67 -7.25 -7.64
CA VAL A 66 -19.92 -8.32 -6.66
C VAL A 66 -21.05 -7.92 -5.71
N LYS A 67 -21.59 -8.89 -4.97
CA LYS A 67 -22.58 -8.60 -3.93
C LYS A 67 -21.90 -7.92 -2.74
N THR A 68 -22.61 -7.00 -2.08
CA THR A 68 -22.16 -6.37 -0.82
C THR A 68 -21.83 -7.39 0.25
N SER A 69 -22.56 -8.52 0.32
CA SER A 69 -22.24 -9.63 1.22
C SER A 69 -20.85 -10.22 0.99
N GLN A 70 -20.38 -10.30 -0.25
CA GLN A 70 -19.04 -10.80 -0.57
C GLN A 70 -17.94 -9.83 -0.11
N ILE A 71 -18.19 -8.52 -0.23
CA ILE A 71 -17.30 -7.47 0.31
C ILE A 71 -17.20 -7.61 1.83
N LEU A 72 -18.35 -7.70 2.52
CA LEU A 72 -18.43 -7.82 3.97
C LEU A 72 -17.78 -9.10 4.49
N ASN A 73 -17.99 -10.24 3.81
CA ASN A 73 -17.37 -11.50 4.18
C ASN A 73 -15.85 -11.42 4.10
N LYS A 74 -15.31 -10.80 3.04
CA LYS A 74 -13.86 -10.63 2.86
C LYS A 74 -13.24 -9.66 3.87
N LEU A 75 -13.99 -8.64 4.27
CA LEU A 75 -13.61 -7.73 5.37
C LEU A 75 -13.65 -8.41 6.75
N ARG A 76 -14.51 -9.41 6.95
CA ARG A 76 -14.57 -10.20 8.20
C ARG A 76 -13.45 -11.23 8.35
N THR A 77 -12.83 -11.66 7.26
CA THR A 77 -11.79 -12.71 7.28
C THR A 77 -10.40 -12.18 7.66
N PHE A 78 -10.35 -11.08 8.40
CA PHE A 78 -9.12 -10.41 8.82
C PHE A 78 -8.65 -10.90 10.18
#